data_AF-A0A346S3I6-F1
#
_entry.id   AF-A0A346S3I6-F1
#
_cell.length_a   1.000
_cell.length_b   1.000
_cell.length_c   1.000
_cell.angle_alpha   90.00
_cell.angle_beta   90.00
_cell.angle_gamma   90.00
#
_symmetry.space_group_name_H-M   'P 1'
#
loop_
_entity.id
_entity.type
_entity.pdbx_description
1 polymer ?
#
loop_
_entity_poly.entity_id
_entity_poly.type
_entity_poly.pdbx_seq_one_letter_code
_entity_poly.pdbx_strand_id
1 'polypeptide(L)'
;MPVDEMSSIVPSLQSLNELSDHCADLYEFVADSGIESGFTPAQREEEQLKASLILEDPSWESLFERFEVHVYLKGKLGFLLDMAREPDDSINYETFEYLATKAASVLSDEIRASKEQLLERALLSLGDYLVFHTFHRSSFCLPNRGTYRERSENWLRVVKKPEFRALLDHIDIHDTEASLRDLIVKCDCGGWRQLVVENPQAIRYCTKRLIHREGDHVCLLSKASFKGFHAELRTYVLDLKLKQLQQEKGLPELIRSVAFKPVYGSNEWSYNLIEMQDGGVYAIYYDYEGFTTQLRQEPKSGWVDIGMPSFLEEIIQECLPGSAVR
;
A
#
# COMPACT_ATOMS: atom_id res chain seq x y z
N MET A 1 -27.75 -7.97 -4.46
CA MET A 1 -28.00 -6.55 -4.81
C MET A 1 -28.20 -5.79 -3.51
N PRO A 2 -27.31 -4.86 -3.13
CA PRO A 2 -27.52 -4.02 -1.97
C PRO A 2 -28.53 -2.92 -2.31
N VAL A 3 -29.39 -2.59 -1.36
CA VAL A 3 -30.49 -1.60 -1.48
C VAL A 3 -29.98 -0.17 -1.72
N ASP A 4 -28.69 0.10 -1.45
CA ASP A 4 -28.02 1.40 -1.68
C ASP A 4 -27.90 1.79 -3.16
N GLU A 5 -27.93 0.85 -4.12
CA GLU A 5 -27.85 1.22 -5.54
C GLU A 5 -29.16 1.84 -6.03
N MET A 6 -30.32 1.43 -5.51
CA MET A 6 -31.63 1.93 -5.96
C MET A 6 -31.96 3.34 -5.44
N SER A 7 -31.43 3.74 -4.29
CA SER A 7 -31.69 5.06 -3.69
C SER A 7 -30.89 6.20 -4.36
N SER A 8 -29.79 5.88 -5.06
CA SER A 8 -28.95 6.86 -5.78
C SER A 8 -29.36 7.07 -7.25
N ILE A 9 -30.12 6.13 -7.83
CA ILE A 9 -30.51 6.17 -9.25
C ILE A 9 -31.50 7.31 -9.53
N VAL A 10 -32.52 7.49 -8.70
CA VAL A 10 -33.54 8.53 -8.94
C VAL A 10 -32.93 9.93 -8.91
N PRO A 11 -32.12 10.31 -7.90
CA PRO A 11 -31.41 11.59 -7.92
C PRO A 11 -30.45 11.72 -9.12
N SER A 12 -29.71 10.68 -9.47
CA SER A 12 -28.80 10.73 -10.64
C SER A 12 -29.54 10.95 -11.97
N LEU A 13 -30.74 10.36 -12.13
CA LEU A 13 -31.58 10.55 -13.31
C LEU A 13 -32.17 11.96 -13.36
N GLN A 14 -32.55 12.53 -12.21
CA GLN A 14 -33.02 13.92 -12.13
C GLN A 14 -31.91 14.87 -12.55
N SER A 15 -30.70 14.67 -12.04
CA SER A 15 -29.53 15.45 -12.45
C SER A 15 -29.21 15.32 -13.94
N LEU A 16 -29.32 14.11 -14.52
CA LEU A 16 -29.12 13.93 -15.96
C LEU A 16 -30.18 14.66 -16.79
N ASN A 17 -31.42 14.70 -16.30
CA ASN A 17 -32.49 15.46 -16.95
C ASN A 17 -32.21 16.97 -16.88
N GLU A 18 -31.81 17.49 -15.72
CA GLU A 18 -31.39 18.89 -15.53
C GLU A 18 -30.25 19.25 -16.48
N LEU A 19 -29.22 18.41 -16.58
CA LEU A 19 -28.11 18.62 -17.53
C LEU A 19 -28.58 18.58 -18.99
N SER A 20 -29.57 17.75 -19.32
CA SER A 20 -30.08 17.66 -20.69
C SER A 20 -30.82 18.91 -21.15
N ASP A 21 -31.43 19.64 -20.22
CA ASP A 21 -32.09 20.93 -20.49
C ASP A 21 -31.06 22.03 -20.80
N HIS A 22 -29.81 21.84 -20.37
CA HIS A 22 -28.67 22.76 -20.57
C HIS A 22 -27.61 22.21 -21.54
N CYS A 23 -27.97 21.31 -22.47
CA CYS A 23 -27.02 20.72 -23.41
C CYS A 23 -26.26 21.74 -24.29
N ALA A 24 -26.82 22.93 -24.51
CA ALA A 24 -26.22 23.97 -25.35
C ALA A 24 -25.27 24.92 -24.60
N ASP A 25 -25.41 24.97 -23.27
CA ASP A 25 -24.76 25.89 -22.32
C ASP A 25 -24.25 25.11 -21.09
N LEU A 26 -23.80 23.86 -21.32
CA LEU A 26 -23.53 22.89 -20.27
C LEU A 26 -22.41 23.37 -19.33
N TYR A 27 -21.34 23.94 -19.89
CA TYR A 27 -20.21 24.42 -19.11
C TYR A 27 -20.61 25.63 -18.27
N GLU A 28 -21.36 26.56 -18.85
CA GLU A 28 -21.89 27.74 -18.14
C GLU A 28 -22.81 27.31 -16.99
N PHE A 29 -23.74 26.40 -17.24
CA PHE A 29 -24.65 25.87 -16.22
C PHE A 29 -23.90 25.16 -15.08
N VAL A 30 -22.95 24.27 -15.42
CA VAL A 30 -22.18 23.51 -14.43
C VAL A 30 -21.31 24.46 -13.61
N ALA A 31 -20.65 25.44 -14.23
CA ALA A 31 -19.80 26.41 -13.54
C ALA A 31 -20.59 27.32 -12.57
N ASP A 32 -21.74 27.87 -13.00
CA ASP A 32 -22.50 28.86 -12.22
C ASP A 32 -23.41 28.23 -11.16
N SER A 33 -24.20 27.23 -11.56
CA SER A 33 -25.31 26.71 -10.74
C SER A 33 -24.96 25.36 -10.11
N GLY A 34 -24.07 24.59 -10.76
CA GLY A 34 -23.76 23.24 -10.36
C GLY A 34 -24.94 22.28 -10.47
N ILE A 35 -24.72 21.05 -10.06
CA ILE A 35 -25.74 19.99 -10.07
C ILE A 35 -26.23 19.79 -8.64
N GLU A 36 -27.50 20.02 -8.31
CA GLU A 36 -27.91 20.01 -6.89
C GLU A 36 -28.06 18.62 -6.27
N SER A 37 -28.40 17.61 -7.06
CA SER A 37 -28.73 16.26 -6.60
C SER A 37 -27.83 15.19 -7.25
N GLY A 38 -27.94 13.92 -6.84
CA GLY A 38 -27.28 12.79 -7.54
C GLY A 38 -25.76 12.63 -7.36
N PHE A 39 -25.02 13.68 -7.06
CA PHE A 39 -23.56 13.66 -6.96
C PHE A 39 -23.04 14.05 -5.57
N THR A 40 -21.84 13.57 -5.23
CA THR A 40 -21.19 13.97 -3.96
C THR A 40 -20.69 15.43 -4.06
N PRO A 41 -20.62 16.17 -2.94
CA PRO A 41 -20.10 17.55 -2.93
C PRO A 41 -18.73 17.67 -3.64
N ALA A 42 -17.79 16.79 -3.29
CA ALA A 42 -16.47 16.78 -3.92
C ALA A 42 -16.49 16.52 -5.44
N GLN A 43 -17.45 15.72 -5.94
CA GLN A 43 -17.58 15.53 -7.39
C GLN A 43 -18.11 16.79 -8.06
N ARG A 44 -19.05 17.49 -7.42
CA ARG A 44 -19.62 18.73 -7.96
C ARG A 44 -18.61 19.85 -8.01
N GLU A 45 -17.86 20.02 -6.93
CA GLU A 45 -16.76 21.00 -6.85
C GLU A 45 -15.71 20.74 -7.96
N GLU A 46 -15.38 19.46 -8.19
CA GLU A 46 -14.45 19.06 -9.24
C GLU A 46 -14.99 19.36 -10.66
N GLU A 47 -16.25 19.02 -10.96
CA GLU A 47 -16.84 19.31 -12.27
C GLU A 47 -17.08 20.81 -12.50
N GLN A 48 -17.47 21.56 -11.46
CA GLN A 48 -17.59 23.03 -11.48
C GLN A 48 -16.26 23.67 -11.86
N LEU A 49 -15.18 23.30 -11.16
CA LEU A 49 -13.86 23.85 -11.40
C LEU A 49 -13.37 23.51 -12.81
N LYS A 50 -13.59 22.28 -13.28
CA LYS A 50 -13.25 21.89 -14.66
C LYS A 50 -14.01 22.72 -15.69
N ALA A 51 -15.32 22.91 -15.50
CA ALA A 51 -16.14 23.73 -16.39
C ALA A 51 -15.65 25.18 -16.45
N SER A 52 -15.35 25.80 -15.29
CA SER A 52 -14.78 27.15 -15.24
C SER A 52 -13.46 27.25 -16.00
N LEU A 53 -12.55 26.28 -15.83
CA LEU A 53 -11.27 26.26 -16.55
C LEU A 53 -11.46 26.12 -18.06
N ILE A 54 -12.42 25.31 -18.53
CA ILE A 54 -12.73 25.16 -19.96
C ILE A 54 -13.32 26.45 -20.55
N LEU A 55 -14.16 27.16 -19.81
CA LEU A 55 -14.72 28.45 -20.24
C LEU A 55 -13.64 29.53 -20.36
N GLU A 56 -12.65 29.52 -19.45
CA GLU A 56 -11.52 30.44 -19.48
C GLU A 56 -10.52 30.11 -20.61
N ASP A 57 -10.20 28.83 -20.79
CA ASP A 57 -9.36 28.32 -21.88
C ASP A 57 -9.88 26.95 -22.39
N PRO A 58 -10.44 26.89 -23.62
CA PRO A 58 -10.94 25.65 -24.21
C PRO A 58 -9.90 24.53 -24.36
N SER A 59 -8.59 24.83 -24.28
CA SER A 59 -7.53 23.83 -24.35
C SER A 59 -7.60 22.80 -23.21
N TRP A 60 -8.20 23.18 -22.07
CA TRP A 60 -8.43 22.30 -20.91
C TRP A 60 -9.31 21.11 -21.22
N GLU A 61 -10.30 21.25 -22.11
CA GLU A 61 -11.26 20.18 -22.44
C GLU A 61 -10.52 18.95 -22.97
N SER A 62 -9.70 19.16 -24.01
CA SER A 62 -8.89 18.08 -24.61
C SER A 62 -7.90 17.44 -23.62
N LEU A 63 -7.41 18.22 -22.66
CA LEU A 63 -6.49 17.75 -21.63
C LEU A 63 -7.20 16.86 -20.61
N PHE A 64 -8.38 17.27 -20.14
CA PHE A 64 -9.19 16.46 -19.24
C PHE A 64 -9.63 15.17 -19.92
N GLU A 65 -10.20 15.24 -21.13
CA GLU A 65 -10.62 14.06 -21.89
C GLU A 65 -9.52 12.99 -21.97
N ARG A 66 -8.28 13.42 -22.21
CA ARG A 66 -7.10 12.54 -22.29
C ARG A 66 -6.86 11.74 -21.00
N PHE A 67 -7.07 12.33 -19.83
CA PHE A 67 -6.77 11.72 -18.54
C PHE A 67 -7.98 11.12 -17.83
N GLU A 68 -9.18 11.59 -18.13
CA GLU A 68 -10.42 11.08 -17.52
C GLU A 68 -10.69 9.63 -17.93
N VAL A 69 -10.33 9.25 -19.15
CA VAL A 69 -10.45 7.87 -19.66
C VAL A 69 -9.47 6.89 -19.02
N HIS A 70 -8.54 7.36 -18.19
CA HIS A 70 -7.54 6.50 -17.55
C HIS A 70 -8.21 5.41 -16.71
N VAL A 71 -7.71 4.17 -16.86
CA VAL A 71 -8.30 2.94 -16.31
C VAL A 71 -8.55 2.97 -14.81
N TYR A 72 -7.74 3.74 -14.07
CA TYR A 72 -7.89 3.91 -12.63
C TYR A 72 -8.52 5.24 -12.22
N LEU A 73 -8.26 6.34 -12.95
CA LEU A 73 -8.74 7.66 -12.53
C LEU A 73 -10.24 7.81 -12.82
N LYS A 74 -10.71 7.38 -14.00
CA LYS A 74 -12.13 7.39 -14.40
C LYS A 74 -12.84 8.68 -13.99
N GLY A 75 -12.37 9.80 -14.53
CA GLY A 75 -12.90 11.13 -14.27
C GLY A 75 -12.45 11.80 -12.95
N LYS A 76 -11.58 11.16 -12.15
CA LYS A 76 -11.08 11.73 -10.89
C LYS A 76 -9.71 12.38 -11.09
N LEU A 77 -9.73 13.68 -11.33
CA LEU A 77 -8.59 14.57 -11.57
C LEU A 77 -8.48 15.69 -10.52
N GLY A 78 -9.47 15.87 -9.65
CA GLY A 78 -9.51 16.97 -8.66
C GLY A 78 -8.24 17.08 -7.79
N PHE A 79 -7.66 15.96 -7.36
CA PHE A 79 -6.41 15.97 -6.59
C PHE A 79 -5.22 16.53 -7.37
N LEU A 80 -5.21 16.42 -8.71
CA LEU A 80 -4.18 16.99 -9.57
C LEU A 80 -4.40 18.49 -9.75
N LEU A 81 -5.66 18.93 -9.86
CA LEU A 81 -6.02 20.35 -9.85
C LEU A 81 -5.55 21.01 -8.55
N ASP A 82 -5.79 20.36 -7.41
CA ASP A 82 -5.32 20.83 -6.10
C ASP A 82 -3.78 20.91 -6.04
N MET A 83 -3.06 19.95 -6.64
CA MET A 83 -1.59 19.94 -6.68
C MET A 83 -0.99 20.95 -7.67
N ALA A 84 -1.76 21.38 -8.67
CA ALA A 84 -1.36 22.36 -9.67
C ALA A 84 -1.81 23.79 -9.34
N ARG A 85 -2.46 23.96 -8.18
CA ARG A 85 -2.91 25.26 -7.68
C ARG A 85 -1.73 26.07 -7.15
N GLU A 86 -1.61 27.29 -7.65
CA GLU A 86 -0.62 28.28 -7.24
C GLU A 86 -1.11 29.10 -6.03
N PRO A 87 -0.23 29.87 -5.36
CA PRO A 87 -0.62 30.68 -4.19
C PRO A 87 -1.70 31.75 -4.42
N ASP A 88 -1.98 32.10 -5.68
CA ASP A 88 -3.03 33.05 -6.08
C ASP A 88 -4.35 32.36 -6.46
N ASP A 89 -4.50 31.07 -6.10
CA ASP A 89 -5.61 30.18 -6.43
C ASP A 89 -5.77 29.83 -7.92
N SER A 90 -4.93 30.38 -8.81
CA SER A 90 -4.89 29.96 -10.22
C SER A 90 -4.37 28.53 -10.37
N ILE A 91 -4.77 27.84 -11.43
CA ILE A 91 -4.34 26.47 -11.72
C ILE A 91 -3.44 26.51 -12.94
N ASN A 92 -2.19 26.09 -12.78
CA ASN A 92 -1.22 26.10 -13.86
C ASN A 92 -1.43 24.89 -14.80
N TYR A 93 -1.70 25.17 -16.08
CA TYR A 93 -1.96 24.18 -17.12
C TYR A 93 -0.80 23.18 -17.29
N GLU A 94 0.42 23.68 -17.44
CA GLU A 94 1.59 22.84 -17.71
C GLU A 94 1.93 21.94 -16.52
N THR A 95 1.79 22.47 -15.30
CA THR A 95 1.97 21.73 -14.05
C THR A 95 0.91 20.64 -13.93
N PHE A 96 -0.35 20.94 -14.23
CA PHE A 96 -1.40 19.93 -14.25
C PHE A 96 -1.09 18.83 -15.27
N GLU A 97 -0.76 19.20 -16.52
CA GLU A 97 -0.43 18.23 -17.59
C GLU A 97 0.72 17.32 -17.17
N TYR A 98 1.77 17.91 -16.58
CA TYR A 98 2.95 17.20 -16.10
C TYR A 98 2.60 16.19 -14.99
N LEU A 99 1.86 16.64 -13.97
CA LEU A 99 1.44 15.79 -12.85
C LEU A 99 0.47 14.70 -13.31
N ALA A 100 -0.47 15.02 -14.18
CA ALA A 100 -1.44 14.07 -14.71
C ALA A 100 -0.77 12.96 -15.53
N THR A 101 0.23 13.33 -16.36
CA THR A 101 1.03 12.36 -17.12
C THR A 101 1.74 11.37 -16.19
N LYS A 102 2.38 11.87 -15.14
CA LYS A 102 3.07 11.04 -14.14
C LYS A 102 2.10 10.18 -13.35
N ALA A 103 1.00 10.75 -12.88
CA ALA A 103 -0.04 10.06 -12.13
C ALA A 103 -0.67 8.92 -12.94
N ALA A 104 -0.94 9.15 -14.23
CA ALA A 104 -1.41 8.11 -15.14
C ALA A 104 -0.39 6.97 -15.28
N SER A 105 0.91 7.31 -15.42
CA SER A 105 1.96 6.29 -15.50
C SER A 105 2.06 5.44 -14.23
N VAL A 106 2.12 6.05 -13.04
CA VAL A 106 2.25 5.29 -11.77
C VAL A 106 0.98 4.54 -11.38
N LEU A 107 -0.20 5.01 -11.80
CA LEU A 107 -1.48 4.34 -11.54
C LEU A 107 -1.91 3.41 -12.69
N SER A 108 -1.03 3.14 -13.64
CA SER A 108 -1.23 2.13 -14.68
C SER A 108 -1.43 0.73 -14.06
N ASP A 109 -1.98 -0.21 -14.85
CA ASP A 109 -2.16 -1.59 -14.37
C ASP A 109 -0.81 -2.30 -14.21
N GLU A 110 0.15 -2.00 -15.08
CA GLU A 110 1.50 -2.54 -15.09
C GLU A 110 2.22 -2.24 -13.77
N ILE A 111 2.16 -0.99 -13.31
CA ILE A 111 2.78 -0.56 -12.05
C ILE A 111 1.99 -1.08 -10.84
N ARG A 112 0.67 -0.89 -10.80
CA ARG A 112 -0.15 -1.33 -9.65
C ARG A 112 -0.17 -2.85 -9.47
N ALA A 113 -0.15 -3.62 -10.54
CA ALA A 113 -0.17 -5.08 -10.49
C ALA A 113 1.24 -5.70 -10.50
N SER A 114 2.30 -4.88 -10.46
CA SER A 114 3.68 -5.34 -10.48
C SER A 114 3.96 -6.37 -9.38
N LYS A 115 4.55 -7.52 -9.74
CA LYS A 115 4.92 -8.57 -8.77
C LYS A 115 5.97 -8.10 -7.76
N GLU A 116 6.74 -7.08 -8.11
CA GLU A 116 7.74 -6.45 -7.25
C GLU A 116 7.13 -5.44 -6.26
N GLN A 117 5.83 -5.13 -6.39
CA GLN A 117 5.11 -4.17 -5.53
C GLN A 117 5.80 -2.79 -5.51
N LEU A 118 6.19 -2.32 -6.71
CA LEU A 118 7.03 -1.13 -6.87
C LEU A 118 6.37 0.12 -6.29
N LEU A 119 5.09 0.33 -6.59
CA LEU A 119 4.36 1.51 -6.13
C LEU A 119 4.24 1.55 -4.60
N GLU A 120 3.84 0.42 -4.00
CA GLU A 120 3.71 0.30 -2.54
C GLU A 120 5.05 0.59 -1.84
N ARG A 121 6.14 0.00 -2.33
CA ARG A 121 7.46 0.11 -1.71
C ARG A 121 8.06 1.50 -1.89
N ALA A 122 7.93 2.10 -3.08
CA ALA A 122 8.40 3.46 -3.33
C ALA A 122 7.63 4.51 -2.50
N LEU A 123 6.34 4.31 -2.24
CA LEU A 123 5.61 5.18 -1.33
C LEU A 123 6.05 4.99 0.13
N LEU A 124 6.31 3.75 0.58
CA LEU A 124 6.80 3.49 1.95
C LEU A 124 8.18 4.09 2.21
N SER A 125 9.05 4.15 1.19
CA SER A 125 10.35 4.81 1.31
C SER A 125 10.23 6.31 1.52
N LEU A 126 9.14 6.93 1.03
CA LEU A 126 8.87 8.36 1.21
C LEU A 126 8.10 8.67 2.51
N GLY A 127 7.27 7.76 2.99
CA GLY A 127 6.47 7.97 4.22
C GLY A 127 5.48 6.86 4.51
N ASP A 128 4.70 7.00 5.59
CA ASP A 128 3.67 6.02 5.95
C ASP A 128 2.37 6.27 5.16
N TYR A 129 2.37 5.85 3.90
CA TYR A 129 1.24 6.07 3.00
C TYR A 129 0.02 5.20 3.35
N LEU A 130 0.13 4.21 4.24
CA LEU A 130 -0.89 3.18 4.44
C LEU A 130 -2.28 3.77 4.69
N VAL A 131 -3.29 3.12 4.13
CA VAL A 131 -4.70 3.52 4.34
C VAL A 131 -5.21 2.86 5.61
N PHE A 132 -5.54 3.68 6.60
CA PHE A 132 -6.18 3.22 7.83
C PHE A 132 -7.60 2.72 7.56
N HIS A 133 -7.95 1.57 8.13
CA HIS A 133 -9.31 1.05 8.13
C HIS A 133 -9.97 1.17 9.51
N THR A 134 -9.67 0.24 10.41
CA THR A 134 -10.27 0.17 11.74
C THR A 134 -9.30 -0.44 12.75
N PHE A 135 -9.33 0.06 13.99
CA PHE A 135 -8.49 -0.41 15.09
C PHE A 135 -6.99 -0.30 14.76
N HIS A 136 -6.29 -1.41 14.57
CA HIS A 136 -4.89 -1.46 14.15
C HIS A 136 -4.71 -1.94 12.71
N ARG A 137 -5.79 -1.95 11.91
CA ARG A 137 -5.73 -2.42 10.52
C ARG A 137 -5.40 -1.30 9.55
N SER A 138 -4.37 -1.56 8.77
CA SER A 138 -3.92 -0.68 7.68
C SER A 138 -3.75 -1.48 6.39
N SER A 139 -3.91 -0.80 5.26
CA SER A 139 -3.84 -1.40 3.92
C SER A 139 -2.71 -0.84 3.08
N PHE A 140 -1.99 -1.71 2.39
CA PHE A 140 -1.08 -1.38 1.29
C PHE A 140 -1.81 -0.97 0.00
N CYS A 141 -3.14 -0.97 0.01
CA CYS A 141 -4.02 -0.82 -1.14
C CYS A 141 -4.01 -2.04 -2.07
N LEU A 142 -5.20 -2.41 -2.55
CA LEU A 142 -5.36 -3.45 -3.57
C LEU A 142 -5.12 -2.85 -4.97
N PRO A 143 -4.62 -3.65 -5.92
CA PRO A 143 -4.43 -3.21 -7.30
C PRO A 143 -5.76 -3.17 -8.10
N ASN A 144 -6.91 -3.28 -7.44
CA ASN A 144 -8.20 -3.40 -8.11
C ASN A 144 -8.63 -2.05 -8.72
N ARG A 145 -9.14 -2.10 -9.96
CA ARG A 145 -9.66 -0.92 -10.72
C ARG A 145 -11.18 -0.93 -10.92
N GLY A 146 -11.91 -1.69 -10.11
CA GLY A 146 -13.33 -1.98 -10.31
C GLY A 146 -14.23 -0.78 -10.06
N THR A 147 -14.99 -0.83 -8.97
CA THR A 147 -15.99 0.22 -8.66
C THR A 147 -15.34 1.49 -8.11
N TYR A 148 -16.09 2.61 -8.11
CA TYR A 148 -15.63 3.81 -7.42
C TYR A 148 -15.34 3.56 -5.94
N ARG A 149 -16.21 2.80 -5.25
CA ARG A 149 -16.03 2.44 -3.84
C ARG A 149 -14.70 1.73 -3.59
N GLU A 150 -14.36 0.76 -4.42
CA GLU A 150 -13.07 0.07 -4.29
C GLU A 150 -11.90 1.05 -4.46
N ARG A 151 -11.95 1.94 -5.46
CA ARG A 151 -10.87 2.91 -5.67
C ARG A 151 -10.77 3.94 -4.56
N SER A 152 -11.89 4.40 -4.01
CA SER A 152 -12.00 5.38 -2.93
C SER A 152 -11.67 4.82 -1.53
N GLU A 153 -11.69 3.51 -1.37
CA GLU A 153 -11.15 2.82 -0.20
C GLU A 153 -9.65 2.45 -0.36
N ASN A 154 -9.06 2.64 -1.55
CA ASN A 154 -7.67 2.33 -1.89
C ASN A 154 -6.91 3.56 -2.40
N TRP A 155 -6.34 3.52 -3.61
CA TRP A 155 -5.36 4.53 -4.05
C TRP A 155 -5.92 5.95 -4.15
N LEU A 156 -7.24 6.17 -4.31
CA LEU A 156 -7.78 7.55 -4.29
C LEU A 156 -7.71 8.21 -2.90
N ARG A 157 -7.45 7.45 -1.83
CA ARG A 157 -7.06 8.04 -0.54
C ARG A 157 -5.58 8.40 -0.51
N VAL A 158 -4.75 7.61 -1.18
CA VAL A 158 -3.28 7.78 -1.22
C VAL A 158 -2.90 8.99 -2.07
N VAL A 159 -3.58 9.23 -3.20
CA VAL A 159 -3.28 10.37 -4.08
C VAL A 159 -3.43 11.74 -3.40
N LYS A 160 -4.15 11.80 -2.27
CA LYS A 160 -4.34 13.02 -1.47
C LYS A 160 -3.27 13.21 -0.40
N LYS A 161 -2.35 12.25 -0.26
CA LYS A 161 -1.29 12.28 0.74
C LYS A 161 -0.03 12.97 0.20
N PRO A 162 0.77 13.63 1.05
CA PRO A 162 2.00 14.29 0.63
C PRO A 162 3.02 13.32 0.01
N GLU A 163 3.05 12.05 0.44
CA GLU A 163 3.92 11.02 -0.12
C GLU A 163 3.65 10.79 -1.60
N PHE A 164 2.39 10.90 -2.05
CA PHE A 164 2.06 10.72 -3.47
C PHE A 164 2.56 11.89 -4.30
N ARG A 165 2.47 13.13 -3.80
CA ARG A 165 3.08 14.29 -4.49
C ARG A 165 4.58 14.14 -4.58
N ALA A 166 5.24 13.81 -3.46
CA ALA A 166 6.68 13.58 -3.42
C ALA A 166 7.10 12.45 -4.38
N LEU A 167 6.27 11.39 -4.52
CA LEU A 167 6.49 10.35 -5.51
C LEU A 167 6.48 10.93 -6.92
N LEU A 168 5.42 11.67 -7.30
CA LEU A 168 5.32 12.27 -8.63
C LEU A 168 6.51 13.17 -8.95
N ASP A 169 7.00 13.96 -8.00
CA ASP A 169 8.17 14.82 -8.22
C ASP A 169 9.43 14.03 -8.62
N HIS A 170 9.56 12.77 -8.20
CA HIS A 170 10.70 11.89 -8.53
C HIS A 170 10.54 11.07 -9.83
N ILE A 171 9.31 10.94 -10.36
CA ILE A 171 9.07 10.08 -11.52
C ILE A 171 9.67 10.69 -12.80
N ASP A 172 10.42 9.89 -13.54
CA ASP A 172 10.67 10.11 -14.96
C ASP A 172 9.56 9.42 -15.76
N ILE A 173 8.92 10.17 -16.65
CA ILE A 173 7.85 9.64 -17.51
C ILE A 173 8.38 8.67 -18.56
N HIS A 174 9.67 8.73 -18.88
CA HIS A 174 10.29 7.85 -19.87
C HIS A 174 10.66 6.48 -19.29
N ASP A 175 10.86 6.41 -17.97
CA ASP A 175 11.13 5.15 -17.27
C ASP A 175 10.60 5.19 -15.82
N THR A 176 9.28 5.07 -15.70
CA THR A 176 8.61 5.09 -14.40
C THR A 176 9.04 3.95 -13.48
N GLU A 177 9.30 2.75 -14.01
CA GLU A 177 9.76 1.65 -13.16
C GLU A 177 11.16 1.91 -12.59
N ALA A 178 12.09 2.44 -13.38
CA ALA A 178 13.42 2.78 -12.90
C ALA A 178 13.36 3.84 -11.80
N SER A 179 12.54 4.88 -11.94
CA SER A 179 12.35 5.88 -10.88
C SER A 179 11.81 5.27 -9.58
N LEU A 180 10.85 4.34 -9.68
CA LEU A 180 10.33 3.64 -8.49
C LEU A 180 11.42 2.77 -7.83
N ARG A 181 12.21 2.04 -8.62
CA ARG A 181 13.32 1.22 -8.11
C ARG A 181 14.41 2.08 -7.47
N ASP A 182 14.68 3.26 -8.00
CA ASP A 182 15.65 4.21 -7.44
C ASP A 182 15.25 4.65 -6.02
N LEU A 183 13.99 5.03 -5.82
CA LEU A 183 13.46 5.36 -4.49
C LEU A 183 13.58 4.19 -3.50
N ILE A 184 13.27 2.97 -3.97
CA ILE A 184 13.35 1.75 -3.16
C ILE A 184 14.79 1.47 -2.72
N VAL A 185 15.76 1.57 -3.63
CA VAL A 185 17.18 1.30 -3.35
C VAL A 185 17.79 2.33 -2.40
N LYS A 186 17.36 3.59 -2.49
CA LYS A 186 17.83 4.68 -1.62
C LYS A 186 17.13 4.74 -0.26
N CYS A 187 16.21 3.81 0.01
CA CYS A 187 15.41 3.85 1.22
C CYS A 187 16.28 3.62 2.48
N ASP A 188 16.22 4.58 3.41
CA ASP A 188 16.81 4.50 4.74
C ASP A 188 15.80 4.98 5.80
N CYS A 189 14.63 4.36 5.80
CA CYS A 189 13.50 4.80 6.62
C CYS A 189 13.41 4.06 7.97
N GLY A 190 14.22 3.03 8.16
CA GLY A 190 14.32 2.22 9.37
C GLY A 190 13.04 1.45 9.74
N GLY A 191 13.14 0.70 10.84
CA GLY A 191 12.02 0.01 11.48
C GLY A 191 11.28 -0.95 10.55
N TRP A 192 9.98 -1.12 10.81
CA TRP A 192 9.14 -2.02 10.01
C TRP A 192 9.01 -1.60 8.53
N ARG A 193 9.09 -0.29 8.22
CA ARG A 193 8.97 0.19 6.84
C ARG A 193 10.14 -0.29 6.00
N GLN A 194 11.36 -0.17 6.51
CA GLN A 194 12.56 -0.66 5.82
C GLN A 194 12.42 -2.13 5.45
N LEU A 195 11.98 -2.95 6.41
CA LEU A 195 11.78 -4.38 6.20
C LEU A 195 10.77 -4.67 5.08
N VAL A 196 9.68 -3.93 5.00
CA VAL A 196 8.68 -4.09 3.92
C VAL A 196 9.22 -3.59 2.58
N VAL A 197 9.94 -2.45 2.56
CA VAL A 197 10.55 -1.88 1.35
C VAL A 197 11.61 -2.82 0.77
N GLU A 198 12.39 -3.49 1.59
CA GLU A 198 13.42 -4.43 1.12
C GLU A 198 12.84 -5.79 0.69
N ASN A 199 11.70 -6.19 1.26
CA ASN A 199 11.16 -7.54 1.10
C ASN A 199 9.72 -7.50 0.52
N PRO A 200 9.54 -7.45 -0.82
CA PRO A 200 8.21 -7.39 -1.44
C PRO A 200 7.33 -8.61 -1.12
N GLN A 201 7.94 -9.72 -0.70
CA GLN A 201 7.28 -10.90 -0.15
C GLN A 201 6.31 -10.54 1.00
N ALA A 202 6.66 -9.58 1.85
CA ALA A 202 5.85 -9.18 3.00
C ALA A 202 4.47 -8.64 2.55
N ILE A 203 4.45 -7.82 1.51
CA ILE A 203 3.21 -7.32 0.90
C ILE A 203 2.44 -8.46 0.20
N ARG A 204 3.16 -9.36 -0.48
CA ARG A 204 2.56 -10.50 -1.19
C ARG A 204 1.92 -11.52 -0.25
N TYR A 205 2.47 -11.71 0.96
CA TYR A 205 1.86 -12.54 2.00
C TYR A 205 0.43 -12.06 2.32
N CYS A 206 0.23 -10.74 2.30
CA CYS A 206 -1.07 -10.11 2.54
C CYS A 206 -1.97 -10.17 1.30
N THR A 207 -2.74 -11.25 1.15
CA THR A 207 -3.62 -11.44 -0.04
C THR A 207 -4.69 -10.34 -0.18
N LYS A 208 -5.12 -9.76 0.94
CA LYS A 208 -6.04 -8.61 0.98
C LYS A 208 -5.32 -7.28 1.19
N ARG A 209 -3.98 -7.28 1.11
CA ARG A 209 -3.09 -6.12 1.34
C ARG A 209 -3.24 -5.49 2.73
N LEU A 210 -3.77 -6.25 3.69
CA LEU A 210 -4.02 -5.79 5.05
C LEU A 210 -2.92 -6.26 6.00
N ILE A 211 -2.55 -5.39 6.93
CA ILE A 211 -1.73 -5.69 8.09
C ILE A 211 -2.46 -5.29 9.37
N HIS A 212 -2.07 -5.87 10.48
CA HIS A 212 -2.37 -5.38 11.83
C HIS A 212 -1.10 -4.78 12.41
N ARG A 213 -1.10 -3.49 12.74
CA ARG A 213 0.09 -2.76 13.21
C ARG A 213 -0.17 -2.00 14.51
N GLU A 214 0.65 -2.30 15.51
CA GLU A 214 0.70 -1.61 16.80
C GLU A 214 2.11 -1.05 17.00
N GLY A 215 2.29 0.24 16.71
CA GLY A 215 3.62 0.86 16.66
C GLY A 215 4.52 0.17 15.63
N ASP A 216 5.64 -0.37 16.10
CA ASP A 216 6.65 -1.06 15.29
C ASP A 216 6.41 -2.58 15.16
N HIS A 217 5.40 -3.10 15.88
CA HIS A 217 4.98 -4.49 15.77
C HIS A 217 3.97 -4.63 14.63
N VAL A 218 4.29 -5.46 13.64
CA VAL A 218 3.50 -5.64 12.42
C VAL A 218 3.18 -7.11 12.22
N CYS A 219 1.90 -7.42 12.13
CA CYS A 219 1.38 -8.72 11.72
C CYS A 219 0.85 -8.66 10.29
N LEU A 220 1.45 -9.45 9.41
CA LEU A 220 1.04 -9.69 8.02
C LEU A 220 -0.18 -10.61 8.01
N LEU A 221 -1.30 -10.18 7.43
CA LEU A 221 -2.54 -10.94 7.44
C LEU A 221 -2.76 -11.65 6.10
N SER A 222 -2.80 -12.99 6.10
CA SER A 222 -3.12 -13.74 4.87
C SER A 222 -4.56 -13.55 4.41
N LYS A 223 -5.44 -13.05 5.28
CA LYS A 223 -6.85 -12.69 5.01
C LYS A 223 -7.15 -11.30 5.59
N ALA A 224 -8.42 -10.95 5.76
CA ALA A 224 -8.81 -9.65 6.32
C ALA A 224 -8.68 -9.52 7.86
N SER A 225 -8.40 -10.63 8.57
CA SER A 225 -8.28 -10.66 10.03
C SER A 225 -7.54 -11.90 10.51
N PHE A 226 -7.31 -12.00 11.82
CA PHE A 226 -6.77 -13.18 12.52
C PHE A 226 -7.63 -14.45 12.42
N LYS A 227 -8.81 -14.39 11.75
CA LYS A 227 -9.56 -15.58 11.29
C LYS A 227 -8.93 -16.24 10.04
N GLY A 228 -7.71 -15.86 9.70
CA GLY A 228 -6.85 -16.52 8.72
C GLY A 228 -5.43 -16.63 9.29
N PHE A 229 -4.55 -17.31 8.56
CA PHE A 229 -3.15 -17.37 8.95
C PHE A 229 -2.53 -15.97 8.97
N HIS A 230 -1.60 -15.75 9.87
CA HIS A 230 -0.85 -14.51 9.97
C HIS A 230 0.59 -14.79 10.36
N ALA A 231 1.42 -13.79 10.15
CA ALA A 231 2.85 -13.84 10.38
C ALA A 231 3.32 -12.50 10.93
N GLU A 232 4.09 -12.52 12.02
CA GLU A 232 4.82 -11.35 12.47
C GLU A 232 5.91 -11.01 11.44
N LEU A 233 6.07 -9.73 11.11
CA LEU A 233 6.91 -9.24 10.02
C LEU A 233 8.37 -9.65 10.15
N ARG A 234 9.00 -9.47 11.32
CA ARG A 234 10.43 -9.74 11.52
C ARG A 234 10.74 -11.23 11.47
N THR A 235 9.93 -12.07 12.10
CA THR A 235 10.03 -13.53 11.99
C THR A 235 9.81 -14.00 10.55
N TYR A 236 8.89 -13.38 9.81
CA TYR A 236 8.68 -13.68 8.40
C TYR A 236 9.88 -13.27 7.53
N VAL A 237 10.45 -12.07 7.74
CA VAL A 237 11.65 -11.64 7.00
C VAL A 237 12.86 -12.50 7.37
N LEU A 238 13.01 -12.87 8.65
CA LEU A 238 14.04 -13.81 9.09
C LEU A 238 13.92 -15.14 8.33
N ASP A 239 12.71 -15.71 8.18
CA ASP A 239 12.50 -16.93 7.37
C ASP A 239 12.98 -16.75 5.92
N LEU A 240 12.69 -15.62 5.29
CA LEU A 240 13.14 -15.35 3.92
C LEU A 240 14.66 -15.37 3.81
N LYS A 241 15.36 -14.74 4.77
CA LYS A 241 16.82 -14.68 4.81
C LYS A 241 17.43 -16.05 5.13
N LEU A 242 16.89 -16.77 6.11
CA LEU A 242 17.34 -18.12 6.47
C LEU A 242 17.17 -19.09 5.29
N LYS A 243 16.05 -19.02 4.56
CA LYS A 243 15.85 -19.83 3.35
C LYS A 243 16.83 -19.49 2.24
N GLN A 244 17.16 -18.20 2.08
CA GLN A 244 18.18 -17.78 1.13
C GLN A 244 19.55 -18.36 1.50
N LEU A 245 19.98 -18.20 2.76
CA LEU A 245 21.22 -18.81 3.28
C LEU A 245 21.22 -20.33 3.10
N GLN A 246 20.09 -21.00 3.34
CA GLN A 246 19.99 -22.45 3.13
C GLN A 246 20.20 -22.84 1.66
N GLN A 247 19.63 -22.07 0.72
CA GLN A 247 19.79 -22.32 -0.73
C GLN A 247 21.22 -22.06 -1.19
N GLU A 248 21.86 -21.04 -0.63
CA GLU A 248 23.25 -20.65 -0.93
C GLU A 248 24.29 -21.48 -0.17
N LYS A 249 23.85 -22.41 0.70
CA LYS A 249 24.69 -23.19 1.62
C LYS A 249 25.52 -22.32 2.59
N GLY A 250 24.98 -21.16 2.94
CA GLY A 250 25.54 -20.21 3.91
C GLY A 250 25.03 -20.38 5.35
N LEU A 251 24.14 -21.35 5.62
CA LEU A 251 23.76 -21.64 7.01
C LEU A 251 24.95 -22.20 7.81
N PRO A 252 25.07 -21.85 9.10
CA PRO A 252 26.04 -22.47 10.00
C PRO A 252 25.96 -24.01 9.98
N GLU A 253 27.10 -24.71 9.98
CA GLU A 253 27.16 -26.18 9.84
C GLU A 253 26.36 -26.95 10.91
N LEU A 254 26.21 -26.35 12.08
CA LEU A 254 25.42 -26.84 13.21
C LEU A 254 23.89 -26.86 12.94
N ILE A 255 23.40 -26.07 11.98
CA ILE A 255 21.99 -26.03 11.59
C ILE A 255 21.74 -27.07 10.50
N ARG A 256 20.81 -27.99 10.77
CA ARG A 256 20.35 -29.00 9.82
C ARG A 256 19.30 -28.46 8.84
N SER A 257 18.32 -27.72 9.35
CA SER A 257 17.24 -27.17 8.54
C SER A 257 16.49 -26.05 9.23
N VAL A 258 15.87 -25.18 8.44
CA VAL A 258 14.98 -24.12 8.93
C VAL A 258 13.55 -24.27 8.39
N ALA A 259 12.56 -23.85 9.17
CA ALA A 259 11.17 -23.83 8.72
C ALA A 259 10.34 -22.76 9.43
N PHE A 260 9.51 -22.03 8.69
CA PHE A 260 8.59 -21.06 9.28
C PHE A 260 7.21 -21.64 9.58
N LYS A 261 6.64 -21.20 10.71
CA LYS A 261 5.30 -21.59 11.17
C LYS A 261 4.41 -20.35 11.27
N PRO A 262 3.56 -20.08 10.25
CA PRO A 262 2.50 -19.10 10.40
C PRO A 262 1.44 -19.65 11.37
N VAL A 263 0.71 -18.74 12.01
CA VAL A 263 -0.25 -19.08 13.07
C VAL A 263 -1.65 -18.60 12.74
N TYR A 264 -2.63 -19.14 13.46
CA TYR A 264 -4.05 -18.82 13.30
C TYR A 264 -4.64 -18.43 14.66
N GLY A 265 -5.49 -17.40 14.70
CA GLY A 265 -6.07 -16.90 15.94
C GLY A 265 -5.31 -15.68 16.47
N SER A 266 -5.97 -14.89 17.33
CA SER A 266 -5.49 -13.57 17.76
C SER A 266 -4.40 -13.60 18.84
N ASN A 267 -4.19 -14.77 19.48
CA ASN A 267 -3.31 -14.90 20.64
C ASN A 267 -2.10 -15.81 20.35
N GLU A 268 -1.83 -16.06 19.07
CA GLU A 268 -0.74 -16.93 18.63
C GLU A 268 0.37 -16.10 17.98
N TRP A 269 1.60 -16.57 18.11
CA TRP A 269 2.80 -15.91 17.56
C TRP A 269 3.47 -16.81 16.53
N SER A 270 3.75 -16.29 15.35
CA SER A 270 4.53 -17.03 14.35
C SER A 270 5.98 -17.16 14.78
N TYR A 271 6.63 -18.23 14.33
CA TYR A 271 8.02 -18.51 14.69
C TYR A 271 8.79 -19.22 13.59
N ASN A 272 10.11 -19.12 13.70
CA ASN A 272 11.05 -19.90 12.92
C ASN A 272 11.49 -21.11 13.73
N LEU A 273 11.43 -22.30 13.13
CA LEU A 273 12.02 -23.51 13.67
C LEU A 273 13.43 -23.69 13.11
N ILE A 274 14.38 -23.93 14.00
CA ILE A 274 15.76 -24.27 13.68
C ILE A 274 16.02 -25.68 14.22
N GLU A 275 16.25 -26.63 13.32
CA GLU A 275 16.65 -27.98 13.69
C GLU A 275 18.15 -28.11 13.56
N MET A 276 18.79 -28.64 14.60
CA MET A 276 20.24 -28.77 14.72
C MET A 276 20.70 -30.16 14.28
N GLN A 277 21.98 -30.28 13.96
CA GLN A 277 22.59 -31.57 13.62
C GLN A 277 22.61 -32.56 14.81
N ASP A 278 22.74 -32.05 16.04
CA ASP A 278 22.74 -32.85 17.28
C ASP A 278 21.33 -33.27 17.74
N GLY A 279 20.29 -32.89 17.00
CA GLY A 279 18.89 -33.17 17.32
C GLY A 279 18.17 -32.09 18.12
N GLY A 280 18.86 -31.04 18.58
CA GLY A 280 18.24 -29.87 19.20
C GLY A 280 17.25 -29.17 18.27
N VAL A 281 16.15 -28.65 18.82
CA VAL A 281 15.15 -27.89 18.04
C VAL A 281 14.78 -26.61 18.77
N TYR A 282 15.04 -25.48 18.12
CA TYR A 282 14.75 -24.15 18.63
C TYR A 282 13.55 -23.54 17.89
N ALA A 283 12.73 -22.79 18.61
CA ALA A 283 11.68 -21.94 18.05
C ALA A 283 12.00 -20.47 18.36
N ILE A 284 12.16 -19.65 17.33
CA ILE A 284 12.48 -18.23 17.42
C ILE A 284 11.22 -17.41 17.16
N TYR A 285 10.84 -16.60 18.13
CA TYR A 285 9.71 -15.68 18.10
C TYR A 285 10.22 -14.24 18.07
N TYR A 286 9.35 -13.29 17.72
CA TYR A 286 9.59 -11.87 17.90
C TYR A 286 8.38 -11.24 18.57
N ASP A 287 8.57 -10.56 19.69
CA ASP A 287 7.51 -9.83 20.39
C ASP A 287 7.77 -8.32 20.44
N TYR A 288 7.08 -7.59 21.32
CA TYR A 288 7.23 -6.14 21.43
C TYR A 288 8.61 -5.69 21.92
N GLU A 289 9.40 -6.58 22.52
CA GLU A 289 10.70 -6.27 23.12
C GLU A 289 11.88 -6.84 22.33
N GLY A 290 11.64 -7.82 21.45
CA GLY A 290 12.67 -8.35 20.56
C GLY A 290 12.51 -9.83 20.24
N PHE A 291 13.54 -10.40 19.64
CA PHE A 291 13.63 -11.84 19.40
C PHE A 291 13.81 -12.61 20.71
N THR A 292 13.06 -13.69 20.84
CA THR A 292 13.16 -14.66 21.94
C THR A 292 13.22 -16.07 21.37
N THR A 293 13.66 -17.03 22.18
CA THR A 293 13.74 -18.41 21.73
C THR A 293 13.31 -19.41 22.78
N GLN A 294 12.77 -20.52 22.30
CA GLN A 294 12.41 -21.68 23.10
C GLN A 294 13.16 -22.91 22.59
N LEU A 295 13.52 -23.81 23.51
CA LEU A 295 14.10 -25.12 23.18
C LEU A 295 13.04 -26.21 23.38
N ARG A 296 12.92 -27.11 22.41
CA ARG A 296 12.04 -28.28 22.51
C ARG A 296 12.59 -29.25 23.55
N GLN A 297 11.76 -29.63 24.52
CA GLN A 297 12.10 -30.71 25.44
C GLN A 297 11.77 -32.08 24.82
N GLU A 298 12.64 -33.05 25.05
CA GLU A 298 12.34 -34.47 24.84
C GLU A 298 12.29 -35.19 26.21
N PRO A 299 11.42 -36.19 26.40
CA PRO A 299 10.47 -36.80 25.45
C PRO A 299 9.06 -36.19 25.46
N LYS A 300 8.80 -35.20 26.34
CA LYS A 300 7.50 -34.51 26.41
C LYS A 300 7.58 -33.31 25.48
N SER A 301 6.80 -33.31 24.40
CA SER A 301 6.71 -32.28 23.35
C SER A 301 6.29 -30.87 23.83
N GLY A 302 6.96 -30.36 24.87
CA GLY A 302 6.82 -29.03 25.42
C GLY A 302 8.00 -28.15 25.00
N TRP A 303 7.79 -26.84 25.14
CA TRP A 303 8.78 -25.82 24.87
C TRP A 303 9.20 -25.16 26.17
N VAL A 304 10.49 -24.82 26.29
CA VAL A 304 11.01 -24.07 27.43
C VAL A 304 11.71 -22.83 26.93
N ASP A 305 11.31 -21.69 27.49
CA ASP A 305 12.00 -20.42 27.29
C ASP A 305 13.44 -20.54 27.80
N ILE A 306 14.37 -20.13 26.94
CA ILE A 306 15.79 -20.05 27.26
C ILE A 306 16.29 -18.68 26.78
N GLY A 307 17.40 -18.18 27.33
CA GLY A 307 18.06 -17.01 26.76
C GLY A 307 18.59 -17.32 25.35
N MET A 308 18.65 -16.32 24.48
CA MET A 308 19.16 -16.51 23.11
C MET A 308 20.59 -17.07 23.11
N PRO A 309 20.81 -18.28 22.56
CA PRO A 309 22.16 -18.79 22.33
C PRO A 309 22.92 -17.87 21.37
N SER A 310 24.23 -17.68 21.59
CA SER A 310 25.06 -16.77 20.80
C SER A 310 25.02 -17.05 19.29
N PHE A 311 24.99 -18.33 18.88
CA PHE A 311 24.90 -18.68 17.47
C PHE A 311 23.56 -18.27 16.82
N LEU A 312 22.47 -18.26 17.57
CA LEU A 312 21.16 -17.77 17.10
C LEU A 312 21.11 -16.25 17.08
N GLU A 313 21.75 -15.59 18.04
CA GLU A 313 21.90 -14.14 18.03
C GLU A 313 22.74 -13.69 16.82
N GLU A 314 23.88 -14.33 16.57
CA GLU A 314 24.75 -14.05 15.43
C GLU A 314 24.00 -14.14 14.09
N ILE A 315 23.24 -15.22 13.86
CA ILE A 315 22.47 -15.38 12.62
C ILE A 315 21.32 -14.38 12.50
N ILE A 316 20.69 -14.00 13.63
CA ILE A 316 19.66 -12.95 13.64
C ILE A 316 20.29 -11.61 13.28
N GLN A 317 21.44 -11.25 13.85
CA GLN A 317 22.12 -9.99 13.54
C GLN A 317 22.66 -9.95 12.11
N GLU A 318 23.10 -11.08 11.55
CA GLU A 318 23.47 -11.18 10.14
C GLU A 318 22.24 -10.95 9.23
N CYS A 319 21.11 -11.59 9.53
CA CYS A 319 19.90 -11.50 8.71
C CYS A 319 19.15 -10.16 8.88
N LEU A 320 19.14 -9.62 10.09
CA LEU A 320 18.35 -8.46 10.53
C LEU A 320 19.16 -7.59 11.51
N PRO A 321 20.18 -6.86 11.00
CA PRO A 321 21.09 -6.09 11.85
C PRO A 321 20.36 -5.08 12.75
N GLY A 322 20.80 -4.99 14.01
CA GLY A 322 20.27 -4.03 14.99
C GLY A 322 18.94 -4.45 15.62
N SER A 323 18.45 -5.66 15.32
CA SER A 323 17.26 -6.20 15.99
C SER A 323 17.54 -6.50 17.46
N ALA A 324 16.60 -6.18 18.34
CA ALA A 324 16.68 -6.54 19.75
C ALA A 324 16.57 -8.06 19.92
N VAL A 325 17.35 -8.63 20.85
CA VAL A 325 17.43 -10.05 21.18
C VAL A 325 17.46 -10.18 22.71
N ARG A 326 16.77 -11.19 23.26
CA ARG A 326 16.67 -11.45 24.70
C ARG A 326 17.02 -12.89 25.07
#